data_AF-A0A1Q7IDG7-F1
#
_entry.id   AF-A0A1Q7IDG7-F1
#
_cell.length_a   1.000
_cell.length_b   1.000
_cell.length_c   1.000
_cell.angle_alpha   90.00
_cell.angle_beta   90.00
_cell.angle_gamma   90.00
#
_symmetry.space_group_name_H-M   'P 1'
#
loop_
_entity.id
_entity.type
_entity.pdbx_description
1 polymer ?
#
loop_
_entity_poly.entity_id
_entity_poly.type
_entity_poly.pdbx_seq_one_letter_code
_entity_poly.pdbx_strand_id
1 'polypeptide(L)'
;MELRCPFAFLPLVEYALRLPISLKLRLVGSKVVRKHILRRLAYDWKLPEDVVNRPKKAVQYSSGVQKILLKEAKRRKMTVGSLLESLC
;
A
#
# COMPACT_ATOMS: atom_id res chain seq x y z
N MET A 1 7.67 20.24 9.86
CA MET A 1 6.91 19.68 8.72
C MET A 1 5.74 18.90 9.30
N GLU A 2 4.52 19.02 8.76
CA GLU A 2 3.31 18.36 9.27
C GLU A 2 2.85 17.26 8.30
N LEU A 3 2.55 16.06 8.82
CA LEU A 3 2.05 14.94 8.01
C LEU A 3 0.52 14.98 7.96
N ARG A 4 -0.06 15.06 6.75
CA ARG A 4 -1.49 14.93 6.51
C ARG A 4 -1.79 13.61 5.81
N CYS A 5 -2.73 12.83 6.34
CA CYS A 5 -3.11 11.52 5.83
C CYS A 5 -4.61 11.47 5.47
N PRO A 6 -5.05 11.99 4.30
CA PRO A 6 -6.46 12.10 3.96
C PRO A 6 -7.24 10.78 4.02
N PHE A 7 -6.61 9.66 3.63
CA PHE A 7 -7.23 8.33 3.68
C PHE A 7 -7.39 7.74 5.09
N ALA A 8 -6.77 8.36 6.10
CA ALA A 8 -6.91 7.98 7.51
C ALA A 8 -7.97 8.82 8.25
N PHE A 9 -8.71 9.68 7.54
CA PHE A 9 -9.83 10.43 8.11
C PHE A 9 -10.95 9.46 8.56
N LEU A 10 -11.30 9.47 9.85
CA LEU A 10 -12.17 8.46 10.45
C LEU A 10 -13.51 8.28 9.72
N PRO A 11 -14.27 9.34 9.38
CA PRO A 11 -15.51 9.18 8.61
C PRO A 11 -15.33 8.50 7.25
N LEU A 12 -14.21 8.76 6.57
CA LEU A 12 -13.89 8.10 5.30
C LEU A 12 -13.55 6.61 5.53
N VAL A 13 -12.86 6.28 6.61
CA VAL A 13 -12.56 4.89 6.98
C VAL A 13 -13.85 4.13 7.27
N GLU A 14 -14.75 4.69 8.06
CA GLU A 14 -16.05 4.09 8.38
C GLU A 14 -16.90 3.87 7.13
N TYR A 15 -16.97 4.87 6.25
CA TYR A 15 -17.61 4.75 4.95
C TYR A 15 -16.99 3.63 4.12
N ALA A 16 -15.66 3.61 4.00
CA ALA A 16 -14.95 2.61 3.23
C ALA A 16 -15.15 1.20 3.79
N LEU A 17 -15.27 1.02 5.11
CA LEU A 17 -15.55 -0.28 5.72
C LEU A 17 -16.94 -0.81 5.34
N ARG A 18 -17.97 0.05 5.29
CA ARG A 18 -19.35 -0.30 4.92
C ARG A 18 -19.54 -0.63 3.42
N LEU A 19 -18.61 -0.24 2.56
CA LEU A 19 -18.73 -0.51 1.11
C LEU A 19 -18.76 -2.03 0.80
N PRO A 20 -19.64 -2.48 -0.13
CA PRO A 20 -19.63 -3.83 -0.66
C PRO A 20 -18.23 -4.27 -1.15
N ILE A 21 -17.88 -5.53 -0.90
CA ILE A 21 -16.57 -6.07 -1.25
C ILE A 21 -16.29 -6.02 -2.76
N SER A 22 -17.34 -6.16 -3.59
CA SER A 22 -17.29 -6.09 -5.06
C SER A 22 -16.82 -4.73 -5.59
N LEU A 23 -16.95 -3.66 -4.79
CA LEU A 23 -16.40 -2.35 -5.12
C LEU A 23 -14.91 -2.25 -4.80
N LYS A 24 -14.41 -3.03 -3.83
CA LYS A 24 -13.00 -3.02 -3.43
C LYS A 24 -12.18 -4.00 -4.26
N LEU A 25 -12.76 -5.14 -4.60
CA LEU A 25 -12.16 -6.26 -5.32
C LEU A 25 -12.99 -6.61 -6.56
N ARG A 26 -12.34 -6.77 -7.70
CA ARG A 26 -12.98 -7.23 -8.94
C ARG A 26 -12.22 -8.40 -9.53
N LEU A 27 -12.92 -9.46 -9.90
CA LEU A 27 -12.36 -10.57 -10.67
C LEU A 27 -12.38 -10.20 -12.16
N VAL A 28 -11.21 -10.26 -12.81
CA VAL A 28 -11.06 -10.03 -14.25
C VAL A 28 -10.30 -11.22 -14.82
N GLY A 29 -11.02 -12.09 -15.53
CA GLY A 29 -10.51 -13.42 -15.89
C GLY A 29 -10.13 -14.21 -14.63
N SER A 30 -8.88 -14.66 -14.56
CA SER A 30 -8.33 -15.38 -13.40
C SER A 30 -7.65 -14.49 -12.35
N LYS A 31 -7.65 -13.15 -12.51
CA LYS A 31 -6.91 -12.23 -11.64
C LYS A 31 -7.84 -11.36 -10.78
N VAL A 32 -7.45 -11.14 -9.53
CA VAL A 32 -8.15 -10.23 -8.61
C VAL A 32 -7.53 -8.82 -8.66
N VAL A 33 -8.30 -7.85 -9.11
CA VAL A 33 -7.95 -6.43 -9.09
C VAL A 33 -8.37 -5.81 -7.76
N ARG A 34 -7.39 -5.31 -7.00
CA ARG A 34 -7.63 -4.61 -5.72
C ARG A 34 -7.81 -3.11 -5.94
N LYS A 35 -8.53 -2.46 -5.01
CA LYS A 35 -8.86 -1.02 -5.02
C LYS A 35 -9.71 -0.62 -6.23
N HIS A 36 -10.60 -1.50 -6.67
CA HIS A 36 -11.32 -1.34 -7.94
C HIS A 36 -12.06 0.00 -8.06
N ILE A 37 -12.84 0.40 -7.05
CA ILE A 37 -13.56 1.67 -7.02
C ILE A 37 -12.63 2.89 -7.10
N LEU A 38 -11.47 2.86 -6.43
CA LEU A 38 -10.51 3.95 -6.50
C LEU A 38 -9.84 4.06 -7.88
N ARG A 39 -9.58 2.93 -8.53
CA ARG A 39 -9.05 2.92 -9.91
C ARG A 39 -10.07 3.45 -10.91
N ARG A 40 -11.35 3.09 -10.73
CA ARG A 40 -12.44 3.65 -11.54
C ARG A 40 -12.55 5.17 -11.36
N LEU A 41 -12.53 5.66 -10.13
CA LEU A 41 -12.53 7.10 -9.85
C LEU A 41 -11.33 7.81 -10.49
N ALA A 42 -10.13 7.23 -10.39
CA ALA A 42 -8.91 7.78 -10.99
C ALA A 42 -9.01 7.86 -12.53
N TYR A 43 -9.63 6.85 -13.16
CA TYR A 43 -9.91 6.85 -14.60
C TYR A 43 -10.93 7.93 -14.98
N ASP A 44 -12.00 8.06 -14.20
CA ASP A 44 -13.04 9.09 -14.41
C ASP A 44 -12.44 10.51 -14.27
N TRP A 45 -11.43 10.67 -13.41
CA TRP A 45 -10.61 11.89 -13.25
C TRP A 45 -9.52 12.08 -14.31
N LYS A 46 -9.47 11.23 -15.34
CA LYS A 46 -8.52 11.33 -16.46
C LYS A 46 -7.05 11.26 -16.06
N LEU A 47 -6.73 10.51 -14.99
CA LEU A 47 -5.34 10.22 -14.65
C LEU A 47 -4.72 9.27 -15.70
N PRO A 48 -3.40 9.36 -15.96
CA PRO A 48 -2.70 8.48 -16.89
C PRO A 48 -2.92 7.00 -16.59
N GLU A 49 -3.07 6.19 -17.64
CA GLU A 49 -3.43 4.78 -17.49
C GLU A 49 -2.38 3.97 -16.73
N ASP A 50 -1.10 4.30 -16.91
CA ASP A 50 0.02 3.71 -16.19
C ASP A 50 -0.04 3.97 -14.67
N VAL A 51 -0.58 5.12 -14.27
CA VAL A 51 -0.85 5.46 -12.86
C VAL A 51 -2.09 4.72 -12.35
N VAL A 52 -3.19 4.76 -13.12
CA VAL A 52 -4.47 4.12 -12.76
C VAL A 52 -4.30 2.62 -12.56
N ASN A 53 -3.53 1.96 -13.43
CA ASN A 53 -3.35 0.51 -13.44
C ASN A 53 -2.09 0.03 -12.71
N ARG A 54 -1.30 0.95 -12.12
CA ARG A 54 -0.07 0.59 -11.41
C ARG A 54 -0.31 -0.48 -10.33
N PRO A 55 0.49 -1.55 -10.29
CA PRO A 55 0.45 -2.52 -9.20
C PRO A 55 0.82 -1.88 -7.86
N LYS A 56 0.15 -2.29 -6.77
CA LYS A 56 0.53 -1.82 -5.43
C LYS A 56 1.87 -2.44 -5.03
N LYS A 57 2.86 -1.60 -4.77
CA LYS A 57 4.12 -1.96 -4.11
C LYS A 57 4.24 -1.16 -2.82
N ALA A 58 4.51 -1.81 -1.69
CA ALA A 58 4.67 -1.09 -0.42
C ALA A 58 6.01 -0.34 -0.41
N VAL A 59 6.07 0.80 0.27
CA VAL A 59 7.20 1.75 0.22
C VAL A 59 8.51 1.05 0.56
N GLN A 60 8.53 0.21 1.59
CA GLN A 60 9.73 -0.50 2.04
C GLN A 60 10.36 -1.41 0.97
N TYR A 61 9.55 -1.93 0.05
CA TYR A 61 10.03 -2.78 -1.05
C TYR A 61 10.38 -1.97 -2.30
N SER A 62 9.68 -0.85 -2.56
CA SER A 62 9.97 0.00 -3.70
C SER A 62 11.20 0.88 -3.50
N SER A 63 11.48 1.30 -2.26
CA SER A 63 12.63 2.16 -1.93
C SER A 63 13.93 1.39 -1.68
N GLY A 64 13.88 0.06 -1.57
CA GLY A 64 15.04 -0.75 -1.21
C GLY A 64 15.35 -0.80 0.29
N VAL A 65 14.59 -0.10 1.13
CA VAL A 65 14.76 -0.11 2.59
C VAL A 65 14.74 -1.53 3.16
N GLN A 66 13.82 -2.38 2.71
CA GLN A 66 13.76 -3.78 3.16
C GLN A 66 15.06 -4.54 2.89
N LYS A 67 15.67 -4.32 1.71
CA LYS A 67 16.92 -4.98 1.31
C LYS A 67 18.08 -4.55 2.22
N ILE A 68 18.12 -3.27 2.57
CA ILE A 68 19.14 -2.71 3.46
C ILE A 68 18.97 -3.27 4.87
N LEU A 69 17.75 -3.24 5.42
CA LEU A 69 17.46 -3.80 6.75
C LEU A 69 17.85 -5.27 6.87
N LEU A 70 17.55 -6.07 5.85
CA LEU A 70 17.95 -7.49 5.81
C LEU A 70 19.47 -7.67 5.79
N LYS A 71 20.20 -6.84 5.02
CA LYS A 71 21.66 -6.89 4.96
C LYS A 71 22.29 -6.53 6.31
N GLU A 72 21.76 -5.50 6.97
CA GLU A 72 22.23 -5.04 8.28
C GLU A 72 21.94 -6.05 9.39
N ALA A 73 20.73 -6.63 9.41
CA ALA A 73 20.36 -7.68 10.36
C ALA A 73 21.27 -8.91 10.22
N LYS A 74 21.55 -9.33 8.97
CA LYS A 74 22.48 -10.42 8.68
C LYS A 74 23.90 -10.11 9.17
N ARG A 75 24.40 -8.89 8.97
CA ARG A 75 25.73 -8.46 9.45
C ARG A 75 25.84 -8.57 10.97
N ARG A 76 24.76 -8.26 11.69
CA ARG A 76 24.70 -8.32 13.17
C ARG A 76 24.23 -9.68 13.71
N LYS A 77 24.04 -10.69 12.86
CA LYS A 77 23.55 -12.04 13.24
C LYS A 77 22.23 -12.01 14.04
N MET A 78 21.32 -11.12 13.68
CA MET A 78 20.02 -10.96 14.33
C MET A 78 18.88 -10.93 13.29
N THR A 79 17.64 -11.00 13.76
CA THR A 79 16.46 -10.82 12.91
C THR A 79 16.22 -9.33 12.64
N VAL A 80 15.44 -9.01 11.60
CA VAL A 80 15.03 -7.62 11.33
C VAL A 80 14.21 -7.05 12.49
N GLY A 81 13.38 -7.85 13.15
CA GLY A 81 12.61 -7.43 14.32
C GLY A 81 13.52 -7.01 15.48
N SER A 82 14.46 -7.88 15.87
CA SER A 82 15.44 -7.57 16.92
C SER A 82 16.34 -6.37 16.56
N LEU A 83 16.71 -6.22 15.28
CA LEU A 83 17.41 -5.02 14.82
C LEU A 83 16.58 -3.75 15.04
N LEU A 84 15.29 -3.76 14.70
CA LEU A 84 14.42 -2.60 14.88
C LEU A 84 14.20 -2.28 16.36
N GLU A 85 14.03 -3.30 17.21
CA GLU A 85 13.95 -3.14 18.66
C GLU A 85 15.22 -2.53 19.25
N SER A 86 16.40 -2.86 18.72
CA SER A 86 17.68 -2.28 19.17
C SER A 86 17.90 -0.81 18.78
N LEU A 87 17.05 -0.25 17.91
CA LEU A 87 17.13 1.14 17.43
C LEU A 87 16.15 2.08 18.16
N CYS A 88 15.22 1.52 18.92
CA CYS A 88 14.29 2.24 19.79
C CYS A 88 14.90 2.41 21.18
#